data_AF-A0A9P0K8L0-F1
#
_entry.id   AF-A0A9P0K8L0-F1
#
_cell.length_a   1.000
_cell.length_b   1.000
_cell.length_c   1.000
_cell.angle_alpha   90.00
_cell.angle_beta   90.00
_cell.angle_gamma   90.00
#
_symmetry.space_group_name_H-M   'P 1'
#
loop_
_entity.id
_entity.type
_entity.pdbx_description
1 polymer ?
#
loop_
_entity_poly.entity_id
_entity_poly.type
_entity_poly.pdbx_seq_one_letter_code
_entity_poly.pdbx_strand_id
1 'polypeptide(L)'
;MLNTIKSFRKDMKETDISIVIVMSHGTNTNENQLAVSGGYTEILGVDDQGLPIDEILDEFASDKCSDLIGKPKIFFFQCCRFLFAKGRETWELVHSVHT
;
A
#
# COMPACT_ATOMS: atom_id res chain seq x y z
N MET A 1 -7.72 -3.86 8.05
CA MET A 1 -6.93 -2.64 7.76
C MET A 1 -7.76 -1.42 7.36
N LEU A 2 -8.66 -1.53 6.38
CA LEU A 2 -9.48 -0.39 5.88
C LEU A 2 -10.23 0.37 6.98
N ASN A 3 -10.83 -0.33 7.95
CA ASN A 3 -11.53 0.31 9.07
C ASN A 3 -10.61 1.16 9.95
N THR A 4 -9.34 0.76 10.12
CA THR A 4 -8.34 1.55 10.85
C THR A 4 -8.04 2.86 10.12
N ILE A 5 -7.87 2.81 8.81
CA ILE A 5 -7.67 4.00 7.96
C ILE A 5 -8.89 4.93 8.05
N LYS A 6 -10.10 4.37 7.90
CA LYS A 6 -11.37 5.11 8.05
C LYS A 6 -11.54 5.74 9.41
N SER A 7 -11.04 5.10 10.48
CA SER A 7 -11.08 5.67 11.82
C SER A 7 -10.05 6.78 12.01
N PHE A 8 -8.84 6.61 11.48
CA PHE A 8 -7.75 7.57 11.61
C PHE A 8 -8.08 8.91 10.94
N ARG A 9 -8.72 8.89 9.77
CA ARG A 9 -9.02 10.11 9.00
C ARG A 9 -10.18 10.96 9.53
N LYS A 10 -10.80 10.58 10.64
CA LYS A 10 -11.96 11.31 11.20
C LYS A 10 -11.50 12.56 11.92
N ASP A 11 -12.30 13.61 11.84
CA ASP A 11 -12.17 14.85 12.62
C ASP A 11 -10.78 15.51 12.53
N MET A 12 -10.30 15.75 11.30
CA MET A 12 -8.96 16.28 11.02
C MET A 12 -8.92 17.82 10.92
N LYS A 13 -9.93 18.51 11.46
CA LYS A 13 -10.15 19.96 11.29
C LYS A 13 -8.96 20.79 11.75
N GLU A 14 -8.44 20.48 12.93
CA GLU A 14 -7.32 21.18 13.57
C GLU A 14 -5.94 20.66 13.12
N THR A 15 -5.90 19.67 12.24
CA THR A 15 -4.65 19.06 11.76
C THR A 15 -4.11 19.84 10.58
N ASP A 16 -2.84 20.27 10.61
CA ASP A 16 -2.20 20.99 9.50
C ASP A 16 -1.60 20.06 8.42
N ILE A 17 -1.24 18.84 8.79
CA ILE A 17 -0.59 17.83 7.93
C ILE A 17 -1.02 16.42 8.33
N SER A 18 -1.26 15.55 7.34
CA SER A 18 -1.50 14.12 7.58
C SER A 18 -0.33 13.30 7.06
N ILE A 19 0.16 12.37 7.88
CA ILE A 19 1.21 11.42 7.53
C ILE A 19 0.71 10.02 7.83
N VAL A 20 0.73 9.15 6.82
CA VAL A 20 0.36 7.74 6.95
C VAL A 20 1.55 6.89 6.58
N ILE A 21 1.99 6.05 7.51
CA ILE A 21 3.10 5.11 7.32
C ILE A 21 2.53 3.71 7.47
N VAL A 22 2.68 2.90 6.42
CA VAL A 22 2.22 1.50 6.41
C VAL A 22 3.42 0.61 6.15
N MET A 23 3.64 -0.35 7.05
CA MET A 23 4.70 -1.34 6.97
C MET A 23 4.07 -2.73 7.03
N SER A 24 4.08 -3.46 5.92
CA SER A 24 3.52 -4.81 5.83
C SER A 24 4.08 -5.58 4.63
N HIS A 25 3.63 -6.81 4.45
CA HIS A 25 3.75 -7.49 3.17
C HIS A 25 2.92 -6.77 2.10
N GLY A 26 3.34 -6.92 0.84
CA GLY A 26 2.61 -6.41 -0.29
C GLY A 26 2.69 -7.35 -1.47
N THR A 27 1.70 -7.28 -2.34
CA THR A 27 1.62 -8.05 -3.57
C THR A 27 1.27 -7.14 -4.74
N ASN A 28 1.70 -7.52 -5.94
CA ASN A 28 1.31 -6.89 -7.18
C ASN A 28 0.42 -7.80 -8.03
N THR A 29 -0.18 -8.85 -7.45
CA THR A 29 -1.11 -9.73 -8.15
C THR A 29 -2.56 -9.36 -7.88
N ASN A 30 -3.44 -9.56 -8.85
CA ASN A 30 -4.88 -9.45 -8.63
C ASN A 30 -5.46 -10.70 -7.94
N GLU A 31 -6.79 -10.71 -7.75
CA GLU A 31 -7.57 -11.84 -7.20
C GLU A 31 -7.33 -13.19 -7.92
N ASN A 32 -6.90 -13.15 -9.19
CA ASN A 32 -6.57 -14.32 -10.00
C ASN A 32 -5.08 -14.71 -9.95
N GLN A 33 -4.32 -14.12 -9.02
CA GLN A 33 -2.87 -14.29 -8.86
C GLN A 33 -2.04 -13.89 -10.09
N LEU A 34 -2.60 -13.05 -10.96
CA LEU A 34 -1.89 -12.54 -12.12
C LEU A 34 -1.16 -11.25 -11.76
N ALA A 35 0.14 -11.19 -12.09
CA ALA A 35 0.93 -9.98 -11.91
C ALA A 35 0.30 -8.82 -12.69
N VAL A 36 -0.02 -7.76 -11.97
CA VAL A 36 -0.55 -6.51 -12.49
C VAL A 36 0.64 -5.58 -12.73
N SER A 37 0.74 -5.06 -13.94
CA SER A 37 1.72 -4.07 -14.33
C SER A 37 1.22 -2.66 -13.98
N GLY A 38 2.09 -1.64 -14.12
CA GLY A 38 1.67 -0.25 -13.92
C GLY A 38 1.64 0.23 -12.47
N GLY A 39 2.37 -0.43 -11.57
CA GLY A 39 2.58 0.06 -10.20
C GLY A 39 1.51 -0.33 -9.19
N TYR A 40 0.55 -1.17 -9.59
CA TYR A 40 -0.43 -1.78 -8.69
C TYR A 40 0.26 -2.47 -7.52
N THR A 41 -0.21 -2.21 -6.31
CA THR A 41 0.29 -2.84 -5.10
C THR A 41 -0.84 -2.91 -4.09
N GLU A 42 -1.07 -4.09 -3.55
CA GLU A 42 -1.91 -4.29 -2.38
C GLU A 42 -1.04 -4.45 -1.15
N ILE A 43 -1.49 -3.87 -0.04
CA ILE A 43 -0.93 -4.11 1.28
C ILE A 43 -1.71 -5.26 1.91
N LEU A 44 -1.00 -6.27 2.40
CA LEU A 44 -1.64 -7.41 3.07
C LEU A 44 -1.87 -7.09 4.56
N GLY A 45 -3.07 -7.38 5.04
CA GLY A 45 -3.38 -7.42 6.46
C GLY A 45 -2.88 -8.68 7.15
N VAL A 46 -3.05 -8.75 8.47
CA VAL A 46 -2.74 -9.96 9.27
C VAL A 46 -3.67 -11.14 8.96
N ASP A 47 -4.78 -10.85 8.26
CA ASP A 47 -5.78 -11.78 7.75
C ASP A 47 -5.48 -12.22 6.30
N ASP A 48 -4.29 -11.89 5.78
CA ASP A 48 -3.85 -12.10 4.40
C ASP A 48 -4.77 -11.47 3.34
N GLN A 49 -5.68 -10.57 3.75
CA GLN A 49 -6.53 -9.82 2.84
C GLN A 49 -5.75 -8.61 2.30
N GLY A 50 -5.74 -8.47 0.97
CA GLY A 50 -5.13 -7.35 0.27
C GLY A 50 -6.02 -6.11 0.29
N LEU A 51 -5.41 -4.95 0.49
CA LEU A 51 -6.03 -3.64 0.27
C LEU A 51 -5.17 -2.86 -0.73
N PRO A 52 -5.70 -2.52 -1.91
CA PRO A 52 -4.98 -1.71 -2.89
C PRO A 52 -4.52 -0.39 -2.29
N ILE A 53 -3.29 0.03 -2.60
CA ILE A 53 -2.78 1.35 -2.18
C ILE A 53 -3.73 2.47 -2.62
N ASP A 54 -4.31 2.36 -3.82
CA ASP A 54 -5.25 3.36 -4.33
C ASP A 54 -6.49 3.50 -3.45
N GLU A 55 -6.99 2.40 -2.86
CA GLU A 55 -8.10 2.48 -1.89
C GLU A 55 -7.69 3.17 -0.58
N ILE A 56 -6.43 3.02 -0.16
CA ILE A 56 -5.89 3.74 1.00
C ILE A 56 -5.81 5.24 0.71
N LEU A 57 -5.31 5.63 -0.47
CA LEU A 57 -5.20 7.03 -0.89
C LEU A 57 -6.57 7.68 -1.04
N ASP A 58 -7.52 6.95 -1.64
CA ASP A 58 -8.88 7.41 -1.89
C ASP A 58 -9.62 7.77 -0.60
N GLU A 59 -9.37 7.09 0.52
CA GLU A 59 -9.95 7.48 1.82
C GLU A 59 -9.54 8.91 2.27
N PHE A 60 -8.48 9.49 1.71
CA PHE A 60 -8.07 10.87 1.97
C PHE A 60 -8.40 11.85 0.83
N ALA A 61 -9.18 11.41 -0.16
CA ALA A 61 -9.72 12.28 -1.21
C ALA A 61 -10.66 13.34 -0.64
N SER A 62 -10.86 14.44 -1.36
CA SER A 62 -11.59 15.62 -0.87
C SER A 62 -13.05 15.35 -0.49
N ASP A 63 -13.72 14.44 -1.20
CA ASP A 63 -15.10 14.02 -0.94
C ASP A 63 -15.22 13.14 0.31
N LYS A 64 -14.17 12.39 0.63
CA LYS A 64 -14.12 11.54 1.81
C LYS A 64 -13.57 12.29 3.03
N CYS A 65 -12.53 13.10 2.89
CA CYS A 65 -11.83 13.80 3.97
C CYS A 65 -11.68 15.29 3.66
N SER A 66 -12.79 16.03 3.76
CA SER A 66 -12.85 17.47 3.47
C SER A 66 -11.93 18.31 4.36
N ASP A 67 -11.65 17.84 5.58
CA ASP A 67 -10.82 18.54 6.57
C ASP A 67 -9.34 18.68 6.14
N LEU A 68 -8.91 17.89 5.16
CA LEU A 68 -7.55 17.91 4.59
C LEU A 68 -7.49 18.57 3.20
N ILE A 69 -8.56 19.23 2.75
CA ILE A 69 -8.54 20.05 1.52
C ILE A 69 -7.53 21.19 1.70
N GLY A 70 -6.62 21.34 0.74
CA GLY A 70 -5.55 22.34 0.81
C GLY A 70 -4.40 21.99 1.77
N LYS A 71 -4.49 20.86 2.50
CA LYS A 71 -3.47 20.44 3.47
C LYS A 71 -2.59 19.30 2.92
N PRO A 72 -1.28 19.27 3.25
CA PRO A 72 -0.37 18.21 2.80
C PRO A 72 -0.77 16.82 3.34
N LYS A 73 -0.68 15.81 2.46
CA LYS A 73 -0.95 14.39 2.74
C LYS A 73 0.25 13.58 2.28
N ILE A 74 0.98 12.97 3.22
CA ILE A 74 2.22 12.23 2.93
C ILE A 74 2.02 10.76 3.26
N PHE A 75 2.40 9.88 2.33
CA PHE A 75 2.24 8.45 2.47
C PHE A 75 3.58 7.73 2.29
N PHE A 76 3.89 6.82 3.20
CA PHE A 76 5.02 5.90 3.09
C PHE A 76 4.50 4.46 3.12
N PHE A 77 4.76 3.70 2.06
CA PHE A 77 4.42 2.28 1.98
C PHE A 77 5.71 1.47 1.90
N GLN A 78 6.09 0.84 3.02
CA GLN A 78 7.19 -0.11 3.07
C GLN A 78 6.61 -1.52 2.93
N CYS A 79 6.63 -2.02 1.70
CA CYS A 79 6.14 -3.36 1.37
C CYS A 79 6.86 -3.91 0.13
N CYS A 80 6.77 -5.22 -0.05
CA CYS A 80 7.20 -5.85 -1.30
C CYS A 80 6.24 -5.45 -2.44
N ARG A 81 6.76 -5.34 -3.68
CA ARG A 81 5.97 -5.10 -4.90
C ARG A 81 6.13 -6.20 -5.95
N PHE A 82 6.77 -7.30 -5.57
CA PHE A 82 7.08 -8.41 -6.47
C PHE A 82 6.59 -9.70 -5.85
N LEU A 83 5.80 -10.47 -6.61
CA LEU A 83 5.64 -11.87 -6.32
C LEU A 83 6.87 -12.64 -6.84
N PHE A 84 7.43 -13.47 -5.97
CA PHE A 84 8.16 -14.67 -6.38
C PHE A 84 7.29 -15.42 -7.41
N ALA A 85 7.73 -15.47 -8.66
CA ALA A 85 7.15 -16.38 -9.64
C ALA A 85 7.36 -17.80 -9.10
N LYS A 86 6.31 -18.39 -8.51
CA LYS A 86 6.30 -19.80 -8.16
C LYS A 86 6.32 -20.59 -9.47
N GLY A 87 7.52 -20.92 -9.96
CA GLY A 87 7.68 -21.72 -11.18
C GLY A 87 8.83 -21.39 -12.14
N ARG A 88 9.80 -20.53 -11.79
CA ARG A 88 11.09 -20.50 -12.50
C ARG A 88 12.24 -20.45 -11.51
N GLU A 89 13.10 -21.46 -11.58
CA GLU A 89 14.38 -21.53 -10.88
C GLU A 89 15.22 -20.31 -11.24
N THR A 90 15.28 -19.30 -10.38
CA THR A 90 16.32 -18.27 -10.41
C THR A 90 16.69 -17.88 -8.99
N TRP A 91 17.13 -18.87 -8.21
CA TRP A 91 17.79 -18.62 -6.91
C TRP A 91 19.31 -18.41 -7.05
N GLU A 92 19.89 -18.58 -8.25
CA GLU A 92 21.34 -18.44 -8.47
C GLU A 92 21.80 -17.04 -8.92
N LEU A 93 20.93 -16.14 -9.36
CA LEU A 93 21.36 -14.84 -9.91
C LEU A 93 21.47 -13.69 -8.89
N VAL A 94 21.00 -13.86 -7.66
CA VAL A 94 21.06 -12.80 -6.64
C VAL A 94 22.34 -12.88 -5.79
N HIS A 95 23.11 -13.97 -5.88
CA HIS A 95 24.35 -14.16 -5.13
C HIS A 95 25.66 -13.82 -5.88
N SER A 96 25.61 -13.38 -7.15
CA SER A 96 26.82 -13.05 -7.92
C SER A 96 27.23 -11.57 -7.91
N VAL A 97 26.71 -10.77 -6.97
CA VAL A 97 27.21 -9.40 -6.75
C VAL A 97 27.55 -9.25 -5.27
N HIS A 98 28.50 -10.05 -4.77
CA HIS A 98 29.34 -9.80 -3.60
C HIS A 98 30.44 -10.89 -3.54
N THR A 99 31.48 -10.74 -4.36
CA THR A 99 32.92 -11.01 -4.08
C THR A 99 33.73 -10.47 -5.23
#